data_AF-A0AA37FS60-F1
#
_entry.id   AF-A0AA37FS60-F1
#
_cell.length_a   1.000
_cell.length_b   1.000
_cell.length_c   1.000
_cell.angle_alpha   90.00
_cell.angle_beta   90.00
_cell.angle_gamma   90.00
#
_symmetry.space_group_name_H-M   'P 1'
#
loop_
_entity.id
_entity.type
_entity.pdbx_description
1 polymer ?
#
loop_
_entity_poly.entity_id
_entity_poly.type
_entity_poly.pdbx_seq_one_letter_code
_entity_poly.pdbx_strand_id
1 'polypeptide(L)'
;MSMKKVLIAAITLAMAGAASAAIPQLNYQCPGQIQMHSDEGGPVYINGKEAKLKKYSEEFYEAKGAGVTLSISNTGGQYDVSYTSKKGSGTCQPGSSAAPAAATASATAHKASLAEKACLKAVSDKTDVAQQQLQVIDVMDSEAGVGVTIKVPGAEAPWSCLSDKKGHVQGAAYTGN
;
A
#
# COMPACT_ATOMS: atom_id res chain seq x y z
N MET A 1 3.64 24.43 62.48
CA MET A 1 4.18 25.53 61.65
C MET A 1 5.67 25.30 61.44
N SER A 2 6.09 24.74 60.30
CA SER A 2 7.49 24.68 59.85
C SER A 2 7.55 24.27 58.36
N MET A 3 7.42 25.26 57.47
CA MET A 3 7.75 25.19 56.04
C MET A 3 9.22 25.56 55.86
N LYS A 4 10.10 24.65 55.43
CA LYS A 4 11.40 25.01 54.82
C LYS A 4 11.93 23.83 54.00
N LYS A 5 11.89 23.96 52.67
CA LYS A 5 13.01 23.78 51.73
C LYS A 5 12.44 23.77 50.32
N VAL A 6 12.49 24.95 49.73
CA VAL A 6 12.28 25.21 48.30
C VAL A 6 13.38 24.46 47.54
N LEU A 7 13.04 23.36 46.87
CA LEU A 7 13.86 22.80 45.79
C LEU A 7 13.22 23.23 44.47
N ILE A 8 13.86 24.20 43.81
CA ILE A 8 13.58 24.57 42.42
C ILE A 8 14.25 23.49 41.56
N ALA A 9 13.48 22.49 41.15
CA ALA A 9 13.86 21.60 40.06
C ALA A 9 13.45 22.28 38.76
N ALA A 10 14.41 22.91 38.08
CA ALA A 10 14.25 23.41 36.72
C ALA A 10 14.15 22.20 35.78
N ILE A 11 12.92 21.70 35.58
CA ILE A 11 12.62 20.70 34.56
C ILE A 11 12.56 21.45 33.23
N THR A 12 13.68 21.53 32.52
CA THR A 12 13.69 21.89 31.11
C THR A 12 13.07 20.74 30.32
N LEU A 13 11.74 20.80 30.17
CA LEU A 13 11.01 19.98 29.21
C LEU A 13 11.60 20.26 27.81
N ALA A 14 12.43 19.35 27.33
CA ALA A 14 12.74 19.27 25.91
C ALA A 14 11.42 18.99 25.19
N MET A 15 10.80 20.03 24.66
CA MET A 15 9.74 19.88 23.67
C MET A 15 10.40 19.27 22.45
N ALA A 16 10.34 17.93 22.35
CA ALA A 16 10.44 17.27 21.07
C ALA A 16 9.26 17.79 20.24
N GLY A 17 9.52 18.83 19.44
CA GLY A 17 8.56 19.26 18.44
C GLY A 17 8.27 18.02 17.60
N ALA A 18 7.03 17.55 17.64
CA ALA A 18 6.56 16.66 16.60
C ALA A 18 6.82 17.43 15.31
N ALA A 19 7.76 16.94 14.50
CA ALA A 19 7.84 17.33 13.11
C ALA A 19 6.53 16.82 12.49
N SER A 20 5.46 17.59 12.67
CA SER A 20 4.18 17.32 12.05
C SER A 20 4.42 17.46 10.57
N ALA A 21 4.61 16.31 9.96
CA ALA A 21 4.62 16.11 8.53
C ALA A 21 3.62 17.03 7.84
N ALA A 22 4.05 17.76 6.83
CA ALA A 22 3.10 18.52 6.02
C ALA A 22 2.11 17.60 5.30
N ILE A 23 2.46 16.33 5.07
CA ILE A 23 1.61 15.34 4.37
C ILE A 23 1.82 13.98 5.06
N PRO A 24 0.75 13.18 5.27
CA PRO A 24 0.87 11.82 5.81
C PRO A 24 1.56 10.88 4.82
N GLN A 25 1.73 9.61 5.21
CA GLN A 25 2.18 8.59 4.28
C GLN A 25 1.11 8.34 3.21
N LEU A 26 1.40 8.68 1.95
CA LEU A 26 0.51 8.51 0.81
C LEU A 26 1.21 7.70 -0.27
N ASN A 27 0.43 6.85 -0.95
CA ASN A 27 0.92 6.08 -2.09
C ASN A 27 -0.08 6.20 -3.23
N TYR A 28 0.32 6.77 -4.36
CA TYR A 28 -0.56 6.98 -5.52
C TYR A 28 0.10 6.50 -6.81
N GLN A 29 -0.71 5.95 -7.70
CA GLN A 29 -0.33 5.59 -9.06
C GLN A 29 -1.08 6.45 -10.06
N CYS A 30 -0.31 7.21 -10.83
CA CYS A 30 -0.84 8.03 -11.92
C CYS A 30 -0.63 7.33 -13.27
N PRO A 31 -1.48 7.62 -14.26
CA PRO A 31 -1.27 7.18 -15.63
C PRO A 31 0.15 7.50 -16.14
N GLY A 32 0.66 6.65 -17.04
CA GLY A 32 2.02 6.79 -17.55
C GLY A 32 3.12 6.23 -16.63
N GLN A 33 2.77 5.29 -15.73
CA GLN A 33 3.70 4.61 -14.81
C GLN A 33 4.38 5.59 -13.83
N ILE A 34 3.67 6.63 -13.42
CA ILE A 34 4.16 7.60 -12.43
C ILE A 34 3.70 7.14 -11.06
N GLN A 35 4.64 6.93 -10.15
CA GLN A 35 4.40 6.54 -8.77
C GLN A 35 4.74 7.69 -7.85
N MET A 36 3.77 8.10 -7.04
CA MET A 36 3.97 9.01 -5.92
C MET A 36 4.05 8.21 -4.64
N HIS A 37 5.06 8.50 -3.84
CA HIS A 37 5.20 8.01 -2.48
C HIS A 37 5.52 9.19 -1.57
N SER A 38 4.88 9.30 -0.41
CA SER A 38 5.31 10.20 0.65
C SER A 38 5.52 9.41 1.92
N ASP A 39 6.61 9.70 2.62
CA ASP A 39 6.82 9.22 3.98
C ASP A 39 6.09 10.14 4.96
N GLU A 40 5.51 9.57 6.02
CA GLU A 40 4.97 10.40 7.11
C GLU A 40 6.10 11.21 7.74
N GLY A 41 6.01 12.53 7.63
CA GLY A 41 7.04 13.44 8.17
C GLY A 41 8.17 13.70 7.19
N GLY A 42 8.21 12.95 6.09
CA GLY A 42 9.33 12.89 5.19
C GLY A 42 9.08 13.55 3.84
N PRO A 43 10.03 13.39 2.91
CA PRO A 43 9.93 13.96 1.57
C PRO A 43 8.91 13.19 0.71
N VAL A 44 8.50 13.84 -0.38
CA VAL A 44 7.69 13.19 -1.42
C VAL A 44 8.61 12.68 -2.51
N TYR A 45 8.36 11.48 -3.02
CA TYR A 45 9.08 10.85 -4.11
C TYR A 45 8.19 10.68 -5.32
N ILE A 46 8.77 10.89 -6.49
CA ILE A 46 8.17 10.62 -7.79
C ILE A 46 9.07 9.61 -8.51
N ASN A 47 8.56 8.40 -8.77
CA ASN A 47 9.32 7.29 -9.36
C ASN A 47 10.62 6.97 -8.61
N GLY A 48 10.57 6.98 -7.27
CA GLY A 48 11.71 6.72 -6.39
C GLY A 48 12.76 7.84 -6.33
N LYS A 49 12.51 8.99 -6.97
CA LYS A 49 13.36 10.18 -6.86
C LYS A 49 12.68 11.21 -5.97
N GLU A 50 13.43 11.75 -5.02
CA GLU A 50 12.95 12.83 -4.17
C GLU A 50 12.47 14.02 -5.02
N ALA A 51 11.28 14.51 -4.69
CA ALA A 51 10.63 15.64 -5.31
C ALA A 51 10.60 16.82 -4.33
N LYS A 52 10.69 18.03 -4.88
CA LYS A 52 10.57 19.25 -4.08
C LYS A 52 9.12 19.48 -3.73
N LEU A 53 8.79 19.30 -2.45
CA LEU A 53 7.47 19.62 -1.92
C LEU A 53 7.37 21.12 -1.61
N LYS A 54 6.28 21.74 -2.06
CA LYS A 54 5.89 23.11 -1.72
C LYS A 54 4.49 23.08 -1.11
N LYS A 55 4.37 23.49 0.15
CA LYS A 55 3.09 23.74 0.82
C LYS A 55 2.54 25.09 0.35
N TYR A 56 1.31 25.10 -0.18
CA TYR A 56 0.59 26.35 -0.48
C TYR A 56 -0.42 26.69 0.60
N SER A 57 -1.09 25.66 1.14
CA SER A 57 -1.97 25.75 2.30
C SER A 57 -1.96 24.42 3.05
N GLU A 58 -2.71 24.33 4.16
CA GLU A 58 -2.86 23.05 4.88
C GLU A 58 -3.64 22.00 4.07
N GLU A 59 -4.43 22.47 3.11
CA GLU A 59 -5.29 21.67 2.24
C GLU A 59 -4.68 21.45 0.85
N PHE A 60 -3.55 22.10 0.52
CA PHE A 60 -2.98 22.04 -0.84
C PHE A 60 -1.45 22.10 -0.87
N TYR A 61 -0.87 21.13 -1.60
CA TYR A 61 0.56 20.96 -1.75
C TYR A 61 0.91 20.66 -3.21
N GLU A 62 2.09 21.11 -3.67
CA GLU A 62 2.68 20.64 -4.93
C GLU A 62 3.98 19.90 -4.69
N ALA A 63 4.16 18.73 -5.32
CA ALA A 63 5.46 18.07 -5.40
C ALA A 63 6.00 18.13 -6.83
N LYS A 64 7.24 18.60 -7.01
CA LYS A 64 7.88 18.75 -8.33
C LYS A 64 9.15 17.92 -8.41
N GLY A 65 9.21 17.01 -9.37
CA GLY A 65 10.33 16.11 -9.55
C GLY A 65 10.23 15.31 -10.85
N ALA A 66 11.37 14.90 -11.41
CA ALA A 66 11.43 14.05 -12.61
C ALA A 66 10.61 14.54 -13.83
N GLY A 67 10.40 15.86 -13.97
CA GLY A 67 9.59 16.45 -15.05
C GLY A 67 8.07 16.31 -14.87
N VAL A 68 7.62 15.95 -13.67
CA VAL A 68 6.22 15.86 -13.24
C VAL A 68 5.97 16.87 -12.13
N THR A 69 4.79 17.48 -12.17
CA THR A 69 4.21 18.24 -11.06
C THR A 69 3.00 17.48 -10.55
N LEU A 70 3.00 17.16 -9.26
CA LEU A 70 1.85 16.59 -8.56
C LEU A 70 1.16 17.70 -7.77
N SER A 71 -0.15 17.76 -7.87
CA SER A 71 -1.02 18.62 -7.06
C SER A 71 -1.79 17.72 -6.10
N ILE A 72 -1.57 17.93 -4.80
CA ILE A 72 -2.10 17.10 -3.71
C ILE A 72 -3.06 17.96 -2.91
N SER A 73 -4.33 17.58 -2.93
CA SER A 73 -5.42 18.25 -2.21
C SER A 73 -5.84 17.40 -1.02
N ASN A 74 -6.05 18.02 0.13
CA ASN A 74 -6.58 17.39 1.33
C ASN A 74 -7.95 17.98 1.65
N THR A 75 -8.97 17.12 1.65
CA THR A 75 -10.34 17.45 2.08
C THR A 75 -10.68 16.66 3.34
N GLY A 76 -10.37 17.23 4.50
CA GLY A 76 -10.72 16.63 5.80
C GLY A 76 -10.08 15.26 6.06
N GLY A 77 -8.88 15.01 5.53
CA GLY A 77 -8.17 13.73 5.62
C GLY A 77 -8.26 12.87 4.36
N GLN A 78 -9.13 13.23 3.41
CA GLN A 78 -9.18 12.56 2.09
C GLN A 78 -8.24 13.26 1.12
N TYR A 79 -7.34 12.49 0.52
CA TYR A 79 -6.33 13.02 -0.39
C TYR A 79 -6.70 12.75 -1.84
N ASP A 80 -6.66 13.79 -2.65
CA ASP A 80 -6.82 13.72 -4.10
C ASP A 80 -5.53 14.18 -4.76
N VAL A 81 -5.04 13.40 -5.72
CA VAL A 81 -3.74 13.67 -6.35
C VAL A 81 -3.94 13.74 -7.85
N SER A 82 -3.49 14.83 -8.46
CA SER A 82 -3.42 14.98 -9.90
C SER A 82 -1.98 15.23 -10.34
N TYR A 83 -1.67 14.88 -11.58
CA TYR A 83 -0.34 15.06 -12.13
C TYR A 83 -0.40 15.87 -13.42
N THR A 84 0.66 16.62 -13.68
CA THR A 84 0.92 17.29 -14.95
C THR A 84 2.36 17.03 -15.36
N SER A 85 2.55 16.66 -16.63
CA SER A 85 3.86 16.41 -17.23
C SER A 85 3.86 16.88 -18.69
N LYS A 86 5.04 16.88 -19.33
CA LYS A 86 5.13 17.13 -20.77
C LYS A 86 4.37 16.10 -21.62
N LYS A 87 4.15 14.89 -21.09
CA LYS A 87 3.49 13.78 -21.80
C LYS A 87 1.98 13.75 -21.61
N GLY A 88 1.44 14.60 -20.72
CA GLY A 88 0.01 14.62 -20.39
C GLY A 88 -0.24 14.95 -18.92
N SER A 89 -1.52 15.07 -18.58
CA SER A 89 -2.03 15.30 -17.24
C SER A 89 -3.18 14.35 -16.92
N GLY A 90 -3.53 14.22 -15.65
CA GLY A 90 -4.66 13.42 -15.20
C GLY A 90 -4.70 13.24 -13.69
N THR A 91 -5.63 12.41 -13.22
CA THR A 91 -5.79 12.08 -11.80
C THR A 91 -5.06 10.78 -11.48
N CYS A 92 -4.46 10.72 -10.31
CA CYS A 92 -3.82 9.53 -9.77
C CYS A 92 -4.83 8.73 -8.95
N GLN A 93 -4.67 7.42 -8.92
CA GLN A 93 -5.45 6.54 -8.07
C GLN A 93 -4.64 6.23 -6.80
N PRO A 94 -5.28 6.07 -5.64
CA PRO A 94 -4.61 5.52 -4.47
C PRO A 94 -3.98 4.18 -4.86
N GLY A 95 -2.66 4.09 -4.71
CA GLY A 95 -1.99 2.80 -4.72
C GLY A 95 -2.55 2.02 -3.53
N SER A 96 -2.93 0.76 -3.72
CA SER A 96 -3.45 -0.05 -2.61
C SER A 96 -2.44 -0.03 -1.46
N SER A 97 -2.77 0.67 -0.38
CA SER A 97 -1.90 0.82 0.78
C SER A 97 -1.80 -0.51 1.51
N ALA A 98 -0.73 -1.25 1.23
CA ALA A 98 -0.02 -1.98 2.26
C ALA A 98 1.31 -1.25 2.47
N ALA A 99 1.52 -0.76 3.69
CA ALA A 99 2.78 -0.17 4.12
C ALA A 99 3.97 -1.12 3.84
N PRO A 100 5.20 -0.61 3.61
CA PRO A 100 6.37 -1.47 3.46
C PRO A 100 6.84 -1.88 4.87
N ALA A 101 6.22 -2.90 5.45
CA ALA A 101 6.85 -3.67 6.50
C ALA A 101 7.52 -4.89 5.84
N ALA A 102 8.85 -4.91 5.91
CA ALA A 102 9.74 -5.98 5.47
C ALA A 102 9.78 -6.25 3.95
N ALA A 103 10.88 -5.79 3.35
CA ALA A 103 11.44 -6.39 2.16
C ALA A 103 11.63 -7.90 2.37
N THR A 104 10.70 -8.70 1.86
CA THR A 104 11.03 -9.93 1.14
C THR A 104 10.24 -9.89 -0.16
N ALA A 105 10.91 -10.18 -1.26
CA ALA A 105 10.49 -9.85 -2.61
C ALA A 105 9.14 -10.49 -3.01
N SER A 106 8.09 -9.68 -3.06
CA SER A 106 6.84 -10.01 -3.75
C SER A 106 6.41 -8.83 -4.62
N ALA A 107 7.29 -8.39 -5.53
CA ALA A 107 6.98 -7.31 -6.47
C ALA A 107 7.56 -7.59 -7.85
N THR A 108 7.06 -8.67 -8.44
CA THR A 108 6.82 -8.76 -9.89
C THR A 108 5.68 -9.77 -9.99
N ALA A 109 4.56 -9.41 -10.58
CA ALA A 109 4.29 -9.90 -11.93
C ALA A 109 4.73 -11.38 -12.10
N HIS A 110 4.26 -12.29 -11.24
CA HIS A 110 4.35 -13.71 -11.53
C HIS A 110 3.20 -14.01 -12.47
N LYS A 111 3.41 -13.66 -13.76
CA LYS A 111 2.79 -14.28 -14.94
C LYS A 111 1.94 -15.48 -14.54
N ALA A 112 0.61 -15.31 -14.44
CA ALA A 112 -0.37 -16.31 -14.00
C ALA A 112 0.23 -17.72 -13.89
N SER A 113 0.82 -18.03 -12.72
CA SER A 113 1.55 -19.28 -12.54
C SER A 113 0.58 -20.44 -12.76
N LEU A 114 1.06 -21.59 -13.25
CA LEU A 114 0.20 -22.77 -13.43
C LEU A 114 -0.51 -23.14 -12.13
N ALA A 115 0.17 -22.94 -10.99
CA ALA A 115 -0.38 -23.09 -9.65
C ALA A 115 -1.54 -22.12 -9.36
N GLU A 116 -1.39 -20.83 -9.69
CA GLU A 116 -2.44 -19.82 -9.49
C GLU A 116 -3.68 -20.14 -10.33
N LYS A 117 -3.47 -20.44 -11.62
CA LYS A 117 -4.57 -20.82 -12.52
C LYS A 117 -5.29 -22.09 -12.04
N ALA A 118 -4.53 -23.07 -11.57
CA ALA A 118 -5.09 -24.32 -11.05
C ALA A 118 -5.87 -24.09 -9.75
N CYS A 119 -5.35 -23.23 -8.86
CA CYS A 119 -6.02 -22.85 -7.62
C CYS A 119 -7.30 -22.05 -7.83
N LEU A 120 -7.28 -21.06 -8.74
CA LEU A 120 -8.49 -20.33 -9.14
C LEU A 120 -9.53 -21.27 -9.73
N LYS A 121 -9.11 -22.26 -10.52
CA LYS A 121 -10.02 -23.30 -11.01
C LYS A 121 -10.60 -24.13 -9.87
N ALA A 122 -9.77 -24.65 -8.96
CA ALA A 122 -10.23 -25.49 -7.87
C ALA A 122 -11.18 -24.76 -6.91
N VAL A 123 -10.95 -23.46 -6.64
CA VAL A 123 -11.87 -22.66 -5.83
C VAL A 123 -13.16 -22.37 -6.59
N SER A 124 -13.06 -21.99 -7.87
CA SER A 124 -14.23 -21.77 -8.75
C SER A 124 -15.13 -23.01 -8.85
N ASP A 125 -14.56 -24.21 -9.01
CA ASP A 125 -15.32 -25.47 -9.06
C ASP A 125 -16.01 -25.80 -7.71
N LYS A 126 -15.51 -25.28 -6.58
CA LYS A 126 -16.09 -25.51 -5.24
C LYS A 126 -17.12 -24.45 -4.82
N THR A 127 -16.97 -23.22 -5.28
CA THR A 127 -17.82 -22.09 -4.86
C THR A 127 -18.85 -21.69 -5.90
N ASP A 128 -18.82 -22.29 -7.10
CA ASP A 128 -19.64 -21.92 -8.26
C ASP A 128 -19.44 -20.46 -8.71
N VAL A 129 -18.34 -19.82 -8.28
CA VAL A 129 -18.01 -18.45 -8.65
C VAL A 129 -17.10 -18.45 -9.87
N ALA A 130 -17.38 -17.60 -10.85
CA ALA A 130 -16.55 -17.44 -12.03
C ALA A 130 -15.13 -16.99 -11.65
N GLN A 131 -14.10 -17.58 -12.27
CA GLN A 131 -12.69 -17.26 -12.00
C GLN A 131 -12.35 -15.77 -12.09
N GLN A 132 -13.05 -15.02 -12.95
CA GLN A 132 -12.87 -13.58 -13.15
C GLN A 132 -13.35 -12.74 -11.95
N GLN A 133 -14.22 -13.30 -11.11
CA GLN A 133 -14.74 -12.65 -9.91
C GLN A 133 -13.91 -13.02 -8.67
N LEU A 134 -13.02 -14.02 -8.78
CA LEU A 134 -12.10 -14.41 -7.72
C LEU A 134 -10.90 -13.47 -7.71
N GLN A 135 -10.51 -13.01 -6.52
CA GLN A 135 -9.35 -12.15 -6.36
C GLN A 135 -8.25 -12.91 -5.62
N VAL A 136 -7.10 -13.08 -6.26
CA VAL A 136 -5.90 -13.57 -5.57
C VAL A 136 -5.38 -12.44 -4.69
N ILE A 137 -5.33 -12.66 -3.39
CA ILE A 137 -4.90 -11.65 -2.41
C ILE A 137 -3.52 -11.93 -1.85
N ASP A 138 -3.05 -13.18 -1.91
CA ASP A 138 -1.71 -13.56 -1.46
C ASP A 138 -1.23 -14.83 -2.19
N VAL A 139 0.07 -14.90 -2.49
CA VAL A 139 0.72 -16.07 -3.11
C VAL A 139 2.04 -16.33 -2.39
N MET A 140 2.18 -17.53 -1.83
CA MET A 140 3.38 -17.99 -1.14
C MET A 140 4.04 -19.09 -1.97
N ASP A 141 5.17 -18.81 -2.61
CA ASP A 141 6.04 -19.85 -3.19
C ASP A 141 6.91 -20.47 -2.10
N SER A 142 7.03 -21.79 -2.09
CA SER A 142 7.91 -22.53 -1.19
C SER A 142 8.43 -23.80 -1.87
N GLU A 143 9.45 -24.43 -1.29
CA GLU A 143 9.96 -25.73 -1.76
C GLU A 143 8.88 -26.82 -1.70
N ALA A 144 7.93 -26.68 -0.77
CA ALA A 144 6.77 -27.56 -0.61
C ALA A 144 5.66 -27.35 -1.66
N GLY A 145 5.69 -26.27 -2.44
CA GLY A 145 4.64 -25.89 -3.37
C GLY A 145 4.29 -24.40 -3.30
N VAL A 146 3.28 -24.01 -4.06
CA VAL A 146 2.74 -22.65 -4.15
C VAL A 146 1.39 -22.60 -3.44
N GLY A 147 1.34 -21.89 -2.32
CA GLY A 147 0.11 -21.51 -1.64
C GLY A 147 -0.51 -20.28 -2.29
N VAL A 148 -1.83 -20.29 -2.49
CA VAL A 148 -2.60 -19.21 -3.12
C VAL A 148 -3.80 -18.92 -2.23
N THR A 149 -3.91 -17.68 -1.77
CA THR A 149 -5.04 -17.21 -0.99
C THR A 149 -5.98 -16.41 -1.89
N ILE A 150 -7.24 -16.83 -1.95
CA ILE A 150 -8.23 -16.34 -2.90
C ILE A 150 -9.43 -15.78 -2.14
N LYS A 151 -9.74 -14.51 -2.36
CA LYS A 151 -10.98 -13.89 -1.91
C LYS A 151 -12.11 -14.25 -2.87
N VAL A 152 -13.16 -14.83 -2.32
CA VAL A 152 -14.40 -15.17 -3.04
C VAL A 152 -15.46 -14.11 -2.71
N PRO A 153 -16.15 -13.53 -3.69
CA PRO A 153 -17.24 -12.59 -3.44
C PRO A 153 -18.36 -13.27 -2.64
N GLY A 154 -18.80 -12.64 -1.56
CA GLY A 154 -19.83 -13.18 -0.67
C GLY A 154 -19.33 -14.15 0.41
N ALA A 155 -18.03 -14.49 0.43
CA ALA A 155 -17.45 -15.29 1.50
C ALA A 155 -16.87 -14.40 2.62
N GLU A 156 -17.09 -14.80 3.87
CA GLU A 156 -16.63 -14.04 5.05
C GLU A 156 -15.12 -14.20 5.30
N ALA A 157 -14.52 -15.28 4.78
CA ALA A 157 -13.10 -15.54 4.82
C ALA A 157 -12.55 -15.92 3.43
N PRO A 158 -11.23 -15.81 3.19
CA PRO A 158 -10.65 -16.30 1.95
C PRO A 158 -10.62 -17.84 1.87
N TRP A 159 -10.29 -18.33 0.68
CA TRP A 159 -9.94 -19.72 0.44
C TRP A 159 -8.43 -19.85 0.34
N SER A 160 -7.87 -20.87 0.97
CA SER A 160 -6.47 -21.25 0.82
C SER A 160 -6.37 -22.45 -0.11
N CYS A 161 -5.54 -22.34 -1.13
CA CYS A 161 -5.25 -23.42 -2.06
C CYS A 161 -3.75 -23.69 -2.11
N LEU A 162 -3.36 -24.96 -2.13
CA LEU A 162 -1.98 -25.39 -2.30
C LEU A 162 -1.85 -26.16 -3.61
N SER A 163 -0.88 -25.77 -4.44
CA SER A 163 -0.58 -26.43 -5.71
C SER A 163 0.92 -26.51 -5.94
N ASP A 164 1.41 -27.54 -6.63
CA ASP A 164 2.81 -27.60 -7.03
C ASP A 164 3.13 -26.66 -8.22
N LYS A 165 4.41 -26.45 -8.52
CA LYS A 165 4.87 -25.55 -9.60
C LYS A 165 4.34 -25.92 -11.00
N LYS A 166 3.87 -27.17 -11.21
CA LYS A 166 3.24 -27.66 -12.44
C LYS A 166 1.72 -27.47 -12.47
N GLY A 167 1.09 -27.02 -11.38
CA GLY A 167 -0.34 -26.76 -11.31
C GLY A 167 -1.20 -27.96 -10.87
N HIS A 168 -0.65 -28.99 -10.22
CA HIS A 168 -1.47 -30.00 -9.58
C HIS A 168 -1.91 -29.46 -8.21
N VAL A 169 -3.22 -29.38 -8.00
CA VAL A 169 -3.79 -28.88 -6.75
C VAL A 169 -3.77 -30.00 -5.72
N GLN A 170 -3.07 -29.76 -4.61
CA GLN A 170 -3.00 -30.66 -3.46
C GLN A 170 -4.23 -30.50 -2.56
N GLY A 171 -4.82 -29.29 -2.53
CA GLY A 171 -6.07 -29.03 -1.83
C GLY A 171 -6.48 -27.57 -1.92
N ALA A 172 -7.78 -27.32 -1.78
CA ALA A 172 -8.35 -25.98 -1.62
C ALA A 172 -9.40 -26.01 -0.50
N ALA A 173 -9.27 -25.14 0.50
CA ALA A 173 -10.13 -25.11 1.68
C ALA A 173 -10.53 -23.68 2.04
N TYR A 174 -11.77 -23.52 2.48
CA TYR A 174 -12.25 -22.27 3.09
C TYR A 174 -11.52 -22.04 4.41
N THR A 175 -11.05 -20.83 4.67
CA THR A 175 -10.29 -20.52 5.89
C THR A 175 -11.17 -19.96 7.02
N GLY A 176 -12.48 -19.86 6.81
CA GLY A 176 -13.42 -19.49 7.86
C GLY A 176 -13.86 -20.72 8.67
N ASN A 177 -14.19 -20.49 9.94
CA ASN A 177 -14.69 -21.51 10.86
C ASN A 177 -16.21 -21.55 10.89
#